data_AF-A0A657IWJ2-F1
#
_entry.id   AF-A0A657IWJ2-F1
#
_cell.length_a   1.000
_cell.length_b   1.000
_cell.length_c   1.000
_cell.angle_alpha   90.00
_cell.angle_beta   90.00
_cell.angle_gamma   90.00
#
_symmetry.space_group_name_H-M   'P 1'
#
loop_
_entity.id
_entity.type
_entity.pdbx_description
1 polymer ?
#
loop_
_entity_poly.entity_id
_entity_poly.type
_entity_poly.pdbx_seq_one_letter_code
_entity_poly.pdbx_strand_id
1 'polypeptide(L)'
;MVAVPLAVVGADAVLRVVRHGWEERTWHETRRAHGGTEAAPETIRGQENPSGELPPWVEVPAEGGSAASRSGRGRRRLLHALSAPGPSTALLLLAIVLSTQLGQPMRTMEQDVRERFTVSADSALVDAQEMDVIEHVDQYVPAGQKVLVDPSRGGSLIYALADREVSATHLAYRDDPDAAVLGEKLNQAYSDPSVCEAVESSGYWYVADFPAPALVRNPGHTYPGLEDLVQDGVAEPVYQDGQAQLLRITACGY
;
A
#
# COMPACT_ATOMS: atom_id res chain seq x y z
N MET A 1 62.00 7.85 13.52
CA MET A 1 60.68 7.19 13.42
C MET A 1 59.63 8.27 13.58
N VAL A 2 58.98 8.64 12.48
CA VAL A 2 57.95 9.69 12.44
C VAL A 2 56.59 8.99 12.56
N ALA A 3 55.81 9.34 13.58
CA ALA A 3 54.45 8.88 13.73
C ALA A 3 53.52 9.75 12.87
N VAL A 4 52.80 9.11 11.95
CA VAL A 4 51.76 9.71 11.11
C VAL A 4 50.44 9.74 11.92
N PRO A 5 49.70 10.86 11.96
CA PRO A 5 48.43 10.91 12.67
C PRO A 5 47.34 10.22 11.83
N LEU A 6 46.57 9.32 12.46
CA LEU A 6 45.36 8.74 11.86
C LEU A 6 44.31 9.86 11.68
N ALA A 7 43.99 10.15 10.42
CA ALA A 7 42.99 11.11 10.03
C ALA A 7 41.57 10.62 10.36
N VAL A 8 40.76 11.54 10.85
CA VAL A 8 39.30 11.43 11.01
C VAL A 8 38.67 11.28 9.64
N VAL A 9 38.44 10.04 9.20
CA VAL A 9 37.66 9.69 8.01
C VAL A 9 36.52 8.80 8.50
N GLY A 10 35.35 9.37 8.75
CA GLY A 10 34.23 8.58 9.29
C GLY A 10 32.85 9.15 9.00
N ALA A 11 32.63 10.45 9.25
CA ALA A 11 31.30 11.03 9.10
C ALA A 11 31.01 11.51 7.67
N ASP A 12 31.97 12.16 7.01
CA ASP A 12 31.78 12.77 5.68
C ASP A 12 31.65 11.77 4.53
N ALA A 13 32.22 10.58 4.68
CA ALA A 13 32.12 9.53 3.67
C ALA A 13 30.74 8.86 3.70
N VAL A 14 30.19 8.63 4.90
CA VAL A 14 28.87 8.02 5.09
C VAL A 14 27.77 8.98 4.64
N LEU A 15 27.89 10.27 4.95
CA LEU A 15 26.91 11.28 4.50
C LEU A 15 26.92 11.49 2.97
N ARG A 16 28.09 11.34 2.32
CA ARG A 16 28.16 11.38 0.85
C ARG A 16 27.53 10.17 0.17
N VAL A 17 27.71 8.96 0.72
CA VAL A 17 27.10 7.73 0.16
C VAL A 17 25.58 7.77 0.27
N VAL A 18 25.04 8.24 1.40
CA VAL A 18 23.59 8.36 1.59
C VAL A 18 22.98 9.41 0.67
N ARG A 19 23.68 10.52 0.44
CA ARG A 19 23.20 11.60 -0.44
C ARG A 19 23.30 11.22 -1.93
N HIS A 20 24.36 10.52 -2.36
CA HIS A 20 24.48 10.10 -3.76
C HIS A 20 23.52 8.96 -4.13
N GLY A 21 23.15 8.09 -3.19
CA GLY A 21 22.22 6.98 -3.45
C GLY A 21 20.77 7.39 -3.72
N TRP A 22 20.40 8.64 -3.40
CA TRP A 22 19.04 9.17 -3.59
C TRP A 22 18.86 10.02 -4.85
N GLU A 23 19.94 10.50 -5.49
CA GLU A 23 19.87 11.45 -6.61
C GLU A 23 19.99 10.82 -8.01
N GLU A 24 20.41 9.55 -8.15
CA GLU A 24 20.57 8.91 -9.47
C GLU A 24 19.88 7.54 -9.52
N ARG A 25 18.60 7.53 -9.89
CA ARG A 25 17.95 6.49 -10.72
C ARG A 25 16.55 6.99 -11.06
N THR A 26 16.43 7.70 -12.18
CA THR A 26 15.11 8.00 -12.73
C THR A 26 14.43 6.69 -13.10
N TRP A 27 13.14 6.58 -12.76
CA TRP A 27 12.26 5.43 -13.01
C TRP A 27 12.46 4.75 -14.38
N HIS A 28 12.83 5.51 -15.41
CA HIS A 28 13.05 5.02 -16.77
C HIS A 28 14.27 4.09 -16.96
N GLU A 29 15.27 4.12 -16.08
CA GLU A 29 16.47 3.27 -16.21
C GLU A 29 16.25 1.86 -15.67
N THR A 30 15.50 1.74 -14.56
CA THR A 30 15.12 0.47 -13.94
C THR A 30 14.29 -0.39 -14.92
N ARG A 31 13.44 0.26 -15.74
CA ARG A 31 12.60 -0.39 -16.76
C ARG A 31 13.39 -1.09 -17.87
N ARG A 32 14.58 -0.61 -18.21
CA ARG A 32 15.44 -1.23 -19.25
C ARG A 32 16.24 -2.43 -18.75
N ALA A 33 16.49 -2.52 -17.44
CA ALA A 33 17.28 -3.62 -16.87
C ALA A 33 16.47 -4.90 -16.63
N HIS A 34 15.16 -4.79 -16.37
CA HIS A 34 14.29 -5.94 -16.06
C HIS A 34 13.64 -6.63 -17.26
N GLY A 35 14.01 -6.27 -18.49
CA GLY A 35 13.59 -7.00 -19.71
C GLY A 35 14.27 -8.36 -19.91
N GLY A 36 15.13 -8.79 -18.97
CA GLY A 36 15.77 -10.10 -18.97
C GLY A 36 15.03 -11.07 -18.05
N THR A 37 14.52 -12.15 -18.63
CA THR A 37 13.96 -13.31 -17.92
C THR A 37 14.97 -13.87 -16.91
N GLU A 38 14.78 -13.60 -15.63
CA GLU A 38 15.49 -14.28 -14.55
C GLU A 38 14.46 -15.03 -13.71
N ALA A 39 14.48 -16.35 -13.83
CA ALA A 39 13.60 -17.24 -13.09
C ALA A 39 13.89 -17.14 -11.58
N ALA A 40 12.83 -17.00 -10.78
CA ALA A 40 12.93 -16.95 -9.33
C ALA A 40 13.55 -18.25 -8.76
N PRO A 41 14.45 -18.17 -7.75
CA PRO A 41 15.06 -19.35 -7.15
C PRO A 41 14.03 -20.17 -6.35
N GLU A 42 14.09 -21.48 -6.56
CA GLU A 42 13.17 -22.54 -6.09
C GLU A 42 13.07 -22.72 -4.56
N THR A 43 13.65 -21.81 -3.77
CA THR A 43 13.79 -21.94 -2.30
C THR A 43 12.64 -21.32 -1.49
N ILE A 44 11.73 -20.55 -2.11
CA ILE A 44 10.54 -19.97 -1.45
C ILE A 44 9.29 -20.84 -1.69
N ARG A 45 9.43 -22.17 -1.78
CA ARG A 45 8.29 -23.10 -1.89
C ARG A 45 7.90 -23.76 -0.55
N GLY A 46 8.55 -23.36 0.55
CA GLY A 46 8.54 -24.13 1.80
C GLY A 46 7.92 -23.45 3.03
N GLN A 47 7.34 -22.26 2.92
CA GLN A 47 6.68 -21.59 4.06
C GLN A 47 5.21 -21.31 3.79
N GLU A 48 4.46 -22.33 3.39
CA GLU A 48 3.02 -22.31 3.63
C GLU A 48 2.79 -22.60 5.11
N ASN A 49 2.09 -21.70 5.80
CA ASN A 49 1.58 -21.91 7.16
C ASN A 49 0.23 -22.67 7.06
N PRO A 50 0.19 -23.99 7.26
CA PRO A 50 -0.99 -24.79 6.93
C PRO A 50 -2.14 -24.65 7.94
N SER A 51 -1.97 -23.89 9.04
CA SER A 51 -2.99 -23.74 10.08
C SER A 51 -3.80 -22.45 10.01
N GLY A 52 -3.43 -21.48 9.16
CA GLY A 52 -4.15 -20.20 9.04
C GLY A 52 -4.17 -19.35 10.31
N GLU A 53 -3.39 -19.69 11.34
CA GLU A 53 -3.26 -18.90 12.56
C GLU A 53 -2.37 -17.69 12.30
N LEU A 54 -2.95 -16.50 12.47
CA LEU A 54 -2.20 -15.25 12.54
C LEU A 54 -1.29 -15.27 13.77
N PRO A 55 -0.05 -14.73 13.69
CA PRO A 55 0.80 -14.62 14.86
C PRO A 55 0.10 -13.77 15.93
N PRO A 56 0.21 -14.13 17.23
CA PRO A 56 -0.41 -13.36 18.30
C PRO A 56 0.15 -11.93 18.25
N TRP A 57 -0.77 -10.99 18.15
CA TRP A 57 -0.53 -9.56 18.30
C TRP A 57 0.34 -9.32 19.53
N VAL A 58 1.47 -8.64 19.34
CA VAL A 58 2.29 -8.19 20.46
C VAL A 58 1.47 -7.12 21.18
N GLU A 59 0.94 -7.46 22.36
CA GLU A 59 0.45 -6.48 23.34
C GLU A 59 1.61 -5.53 23.67
N VAL A 60 1.59 -4.34 23.10
CA VAL A 60 2.44 -3.24 23.56
C VAL A 60 1.73 -2.66 24.79
N PRO A 61 2.23 -2.85 26.02
CA PRO A 61 1.57 -2.29 27.18
C PRO A 61 1.54 -0.77 27.06
N ALA A 62 0.35 -0.20 27.21
CA ALA A 62 0.18 1.23 27.39
C ALA A 62 0.78 1.62 28.75
N GLU A 63 2.06 2.00 28.78
CA GLU A 63 2.65 2.65 29.94
C GLU A 63 2.03 4.05 30.11
N GLY A 64 0.88 4.09 30.78
CA GLY A 64 0.25 5.29 31.28
C GLY A 64 1.12 5.94 32.36
N GLY A 65 1.99 6.85 31.96
CA GLY A 65 2.73 7.72 32.86
C GLY A 65 1.79 8.67 33.60
N SER A 66 1.40 8.33 34.82
CA SER A 66 0.76 9.28 35.74
C SER A 66 1.77 10.35 36.19
N ALA A 67 1.68 11.54 35.61
CA ALA A 67 2.40 12.72 36.05
C ALA A 67 1.79 13.28 37.35
N ALA A 68 2.24 12.77 38.49
CA ALA A 68 1.99 13.39 39.78
C ALA A 68 2.90 14.61 39.95
N SER A 69 2.36 15.82 39.70
CA SER A 69 3.04 17.05 40.08
C SER A 69 3.01 17.22 41.60
N ARG A 70 4.17 17.41 42.22
CA ARG A 70 4.25 18.03 43.54
C ARG A 70 5.51 18.88 43.67
N SER A 71 5.25 20.09 44.13
CA SER A 71 6.08 21.28 44.15
C SER A 71 7.16 21.24 45.23
N GLY A 72 8.26 21.97 45.01
CA GLY A 72 9.00 22.56 46.13
C GLY A 72 10.53 22.59 46.01
N ARG A 73 11.04 23.76 45.61
CA ARG A 73 12.28 24.40 46.11
C ARG A 73 13.57 23.56 46.09
N GLY A 74 14.32 23.78 45.01
CA GLY A 74 15.77 23.65 45.01
C GLY A 74 16.31 24.00 43.64
N ARG A 75 16.76 25.25 43.43
CA ARG A 75 17.59 25.59 42.26
C ARG A 75 18.97 24.96 42.43
N ARG A 76 19.04 23.63 42.33
CA ARG A 76 20.28 22.96 41.95
C ARG A 76 20.40 23.20 40.45
N ARG A 77 21.43 23.95 40.04
CA ARG A 77 21.87 23.96 38.64
C ARG A 77 22.30 22.54 38.32
N LEU A 78 21.36 21.70 37.87
CA LEU A 78 21.68 20.46 37.19
C LEU A 78 22.19 20.86 35.81
N LEU A 79 23.43 21.33 35.77
CA LEU A 79 24.24 21.11 34.59
C LEU A 79 24.50 19.60 34.60
N HIS A 80 23.56 18.82 34.07
CA HIS A 80 23.93 17.53 33.52
C HIS A 80 24.91 17.88 32.41
N ALA A 81 26.20 17.89 32.74
CA ALA A 81 27.23 17.71 31.75
C ALA A 81 26.74 16.51 30.93
N LEU A 82 26.42 16.73 29.65
CA LEU A 82 26.26 15.64 28.70
C LEU A 82 27.64 14.98 28.64
N SER A 83 27.91 14.12 29.62
CA SER A 83 29.06 13.25 29.63
C SER A 83 28.97 12.51 28.32
N ALA A 84 29.94 12.70 27.44
CA ALA A 84 30.02 11.93 26.21
C ALA A 84 29.79 10.45 26.57
N PRO A 85 28.91 9.73 25.85
CA PRO A 85 28.64 8.34 26.15
C PRO A 85 30.00 7.63 26.24
N GLY A 86 30.25 6.96 27.37
CA GLY A 86 31.44 6.14 27.53
C GLY A 86 31.53 5.11 26.39
N PRO A 87 32.72 4.54 26.15
CA PRO A 87 32.93 3.62 25.02
C PRO A 87 31.91 2.47 25.01
N SER A 88 31.46 2.00 26.17
CA SER A 88 30.44 0.96 26.30
C SER A 88 29.05 1.38 25.82
N THR A 89 28.62 2.61 26.08
CA THR A 89 27.33 3.11 25.59
C THR A 89 27.38 3.43 24.10
N ALA A 90 28.50 3.94 23.60
CA ALA A 90 28.70 4.12 22.16
C ALA A 90 28.68 2.77 21.40
N LEU A 91 29.31 1.73 21.94
CA LEU A 91 29.30 0.38 21.37
C LEU A 91 27.90 -0.26 21.41
N LEU A 92 27.15 -0.08 22.50
CA LEU A 92 25.79 -0.59 22.60
C LEU A 92 24.86 0.09 21.59
N LEU A 93 24.94 1.42 21.46
CA LEU A 93 24.17 2.16 20.47
C LEU A 93 24.56 1.76 19.04
N LEU A 94 25.84 1.59 18.76
CA LEU A 94 26.32 1.11 17.47
C LEU A 94 25.81 -0.32 17.18
N ALA A 95 25.82 -1.21 18.17
CA ALA A 95 25.29 -2.56 18.02
C ALA A 95 23.78 -2.54 17.74
N ILE A 96 23.01 -1.70 18.42
CA ILE A 96 21.57 -1.51 18.16
C ILE A 96 21.36 -0.98 16.74
N VAL A 97 22.10 0.06 16.32
CA VAL A 97 22.01 0.64 14.96
C VAL A 97 22.38 -0.39 13.90
N LEU A 98 23.48 -1.15 14.07
CA LEU A 98 23.86 -2.18 13.11
C LEU A 98 22.82 -3.31 13.07
N SER A 99 22.25 -3.69 14.22
CA SER A 99 21.25 -4.77 14.29
C SER A 99 19.90 -4.35 13.71
N THR A 100 19.53 -3.06 13.79
CA THR A 100 18.27 -2.52 13.25
C THR A 100 18.40 -2.10 11.78
N GLN A 101 19.50 -1.44 11.40
CA GLN A 101 19.69 -0.91 10.05
C GLN A 101 20.29 -1.92 9.06
N LEU A 102 21.11 -2.87 9.52
CA LEU A 102 21.63 -3.97 8.68
C LEU A 102 20.93 -5.30 8.99
N GLY A 103 19.96 -5.27 9.89
CA GLY A 103 19.18 -6.44 10.28
C GLY A 103 18.38 -7.00 9.10
N GLN A 104 18.20 -8.31 9.12
CA GLN A 104 17.25 -9.00 8.23
C GLN A 104 15.84 -8.39 8.19
N PRO A 105 15.25 -7.90 9.31
CA PRO A 105 13.86 -7.42 9.30
C PRO A 105 13.60 -6.28 8.30
N MET A 106 14.50 -5.31 8.19
CA MET A 106 14.34 -4.20 7.25
C MET A 106 14.47 -4.68 5.80
N ARG A 107 15.42 -5.57 5.52
CA ARG A 107 15.60 -6.14 4.17
C ARG A 107 14.43 -6.99 3.74
N THR A 108 13.89 -7.80 4.65
CA THR A 108 12.69 -8.59 4.41
C THR A 108 11.51 -7.68 4.13
N MET A 109 11.29 -6.63 4.93
CA MET A 109 10.23 -5.64 4.66
C MET A 109 10.42 -4.92 3.31
N GLU A 110 11.64 -4.53 2.96
CA GLU A 110 11.91 -3.95 1.64
C GLU A 110 11.57 -4.91 0.49
N GLN A 111 11.93 -6.19 0.62
CA GLN A 111 11.61 -7.22 -0.37
C GLN A 111 10.10 -7.44 -0.48
N ASP A 112 9.43 -7.61 0.66
CA ASP A 112 7.98 -7.76 0.78
C ASP A 112 7.21 -6.59 0.15
N VAL A 113 7.71 -5.36 0.32
CA VAL A 113 7.13 -4.17 -0.30
C VAL A 113 7.42 -4.18 -1.80
N ARG A 114 8.67 -4.43 -2.21
CA ARG A 114 9.03 -4.47 -3.64
C ARG A 114 8.22 -5.52 -4.39
N GLU A 115 8.07 -6.72 -3.85
CA GLU A 115 7.30 -7.80 -4.46
C GLU A 115 5.83 -7.42 -4.62
N ARG A 116 5.23 -6.76 -3.61
CA ARG A 116 3.84 -6.28 -3.70
C ARG A 116 3.64 -5.15 -4.71
N PHE A 117 4.62 -4.26 -4.91
CA PHE A 117 4.49 -3.10 -5.80
C PHE A 117 5.14 -3.27 -7.19
N THR A 118 5.88 -4.35 -7.42
CA THR A 118 6.39 -4.67 -8.76
C THR A 118 5.22 -5.16 -9.59
N VAL A 119 4.97 -4.56 -10.74
CA VAL A 119 3.91 -4.99 -11.66
C VAL A 119 4.43 -6.14 -12.51
N SER A 120 3.79 -7.30 -12.40
CA SER A 120 4.09 -8.53 -13.11
C SER A 120 2.80 -9.35 -13.24
N ALA A 121 2.82 -10.45 -14.00
CA ALA A 121 1.63 -11.29 -14.18
C ALA A 121 1.11 -11.95 -12.89
N ASP A 122 1.95 -12.09 -11.87
CA ASP A 122 1.62 -12.78 -10.61
C ASP A 122 1.60 -11.82 -9.40
N SER A 123 1.53 -10.51 -9.65
CA SER A 123 1.62 -9.50 -8.60
C SER A 123 0.40 -9.51 -7.69
N ALA A 124 0.62 -9.48 -6.38
CA ALA A 124 -0.46 -9.60 -5.41
C ALA A 124 -1.36 -8.34 -5.34
N LEU A 125 -0.81 -7.15 -5.61
CA LEU A 125 -1.53 -5.89 -5.47
C LEU A 125 -2.33 -5.53 -6.72
N VAL A 126 -1.63 -5.42 -7.85
CA VAL A 126 -2.17 -5.17 -9.19
C VAL A 126 -1.24 -5.86 -10.18
N ASP A 127 -1.79 -6.72 -11.03
CA ASP A 127 -1.05 -7.41 -12.08
C ASP A 127 -0.87 -6.54 -13.35
N ALA A 128 -0.22 -7.08 -14.38
CA ALA A 128 0.03 -6.34 -15.62
C ALA A 128 -1.25 -5.97 -16.38
N GLN A 129 -2.30 -6.79 -16.32
CA GLN A 129 -3.57 -6.57 -17.01
C GLN A 129 -4.39 -5.51 -16.29
N GLU A 130 -4.44 -5.61 -14.97
CA GLU A 130 -5.09 -4.62 -14.10
C GLU A 130 -4.39 -3.26 -14.21
N MET A 131 -3.06 -3.23 -14.26
CA MET A 131 -2.31 -2.00 -14.48
C MET A 131 -2.61 -1.37 -15.83
N ASP A 132 -2.76 -2.17 -16.89
CA ASP A 132 -3.14 -1.66 -18.22
C ASP A 132 -4.52 -1.00 -18.19
N VAL A 133 -5.49 -1.58 -17.46
CA VAL A 133 -6.80 -0.94 -17.23
C VAL A 133 -6.66 0.37 -16.45
N ILE A 134 -5.84 0.41 -15.40
CA ILE A 134 -5.58 1.64 -14.61
C ILE A 134 -5.00 2.75 -15.50
N GLU A 135 -4.02 2.43 -16.34
CA GLU A 135 -3.33 3.39 -17.20
C GLU A 135 -4.25 4.00 -18.29
N HIS A 136 -5.33 3.30 -18.65
CA HIS A 136 -6.26 3.73 -19.70
C HIS A 136 -7.60 4.26 -19.17
N VAL A 137 -7.85 4.22 -17.86
CA VAL A 137 -9.17 4.54 -17.27
C VAL A 137 -9.65 5.96 -17.62
N ASP A 138 -8.75 6.92 -17.76
CA ASP A 138 -9.08 8.31 -18.06
C ASP A 138 -9.60 8.53 -19.51
N GLN A 139 -9.32 7.59 -20.40
CA GLN A 139 -9.80 7.60 -21.78
C GLN A 139 -11.29 7.21 -21.87
N TYR A 140 -11.79 6.45 -20.89
CA TYR A 140 -13.14 5.87 -20.89
C TYR A 140 -14.07 6.49 -19.85
N VAL A 141 -13.53 6.92 -18.70
CA VAL A 141 -14.28 7.60 -17.65
C VAL A 141 -14.18 9.11 -17.89
N PRO A 142 -15.29 9.84 -18.10
CA PRO A 142 -15.25 11.29 -18.26
C PRO A 142 -14.73 12.01 -17.01
N ALA A 143 -14.11 13.18 -17.20
CA ALA A 143 -13.69 14.02 -16.08
C ALA A 143 -14.91 14.38 -15.19
N GLY A 144 -14.73 14.25 -13.87
CA GLY A 144 -15.79 14.49 -12.88
C GLY A 144 -16.71 13.29 -12.62
N GLN A 145 -16.56 12.19 -13.36
CA GLN A 145 -17.15 10.90 -12.99
C GLN A 145 -16.19 10.06 -12.16
N LYS A 146 -16.77 9.13 -11.40
CA LYS A 146 -16.05 8.33 -10.41
C LYS A 146 -16.14 6.85 -10.74
N VAL A 147 -15.16 6.10 -10.25
CA VAL A 147 -15.07 4.65 -10.43
C VAL A 147 -15.38 3.94 -9.12
N LEU A 148 -16.34 3.02 -9.13
CA LEU A 148 -16.54 2.06 -8.04
C LEU A 148 -15.43 1.03 -8.07
N VAL A 149 -14.82 0.81 -6.91
CA VAL A 149 -13.69 -0.10 -6.76
C VAL A 149 -13.87 -0.98 -5.53
N ASP A 150 -13.35 -2.19 -5.61
CA ASP A 150 -12.97 -2.97 -4.44
C ASP A 150 -11.51 -2.63 -4.08
N PRO A 151 -11.25 -1.85 -3.02
CA PRO A 151 -9.89 -1.48 -2.63
C PRO A 151 -9.05 -2.67 -2.17
N SER A 152 -9.67 -3.81 -1.82
CA SER A 152 -8.97 -5.04 -1.43
C SER A 152 -8.39 -5.79 -2.63
N ARG A 153 -8.89 -5.53 -3.83
CA ARG A 153 -8.42 -6.09 -5.11
C ARG A 153 -7.65 -5.08 -5.97
N GLY A 154 -7.06 -4.06 -5.34
CA GLY A 154 -6.15 -3.12 -6.01
C GLY A 154 -6.81 -1.93 -6.71
N GLY A 155 -8.14 -1.90 -6.87
CA GLY A 155 -8.83 -0.81 -7.61
C GLY A 155 -8.62 0.60 -7.05
N SER A 156 -8.27 0.74 -5.76
CA SER A 156 -7.91 2.04 -5.16
C SER A 156 -6.69 2.71 -5.80
N LEU A 157 -5.83 1.94 -6.50
CA LEU A 157 -4.69 2.49 -7.22
C LEU A 157 -5.09 3.36 -8.42
N ILE A 158 -6.31 3.25 -8.92
CA ILE A 158 -6.86 4.20 -9.90
C ILE A 158 -6.74 5.63 -9.37
N TYR A 159 -7.06 5.88 -8.10
CA TYR A 159 -6.92 7.22 -7.52
C TYR A 159 -5.47 7.69 -7.40
N ALA A 160 -4.54 6.76 -7.19
CA ALA A 160 -3.13 7.08 -6.97
C ALA A 160 -2.35 7.27 -8.28
N LEU A 161 -2.73 6.52 -9.33
CA LEU A 161 -1.97 6.39 -10.57
C LEU A 161 -2.69 6.96 -11.79
N ALA A 162 -4.01 7.13 -11.72
CA ALA A 162 -4.82 7.73 -12.76
C ALA A 162 -5.57 8.96 -12.25
N ASP A 163 -5.92 9.87 -13.15
CA ASP A 163 -6.60 11.12 -12.83
C ASP A 163 -8.12 10.90 -12.61
N ARG A 164 -8.53 9.90 -11.81
CA ARG A 164 -9.94 9.59 -11.57
C ARG A 164 -10.25 9.35 -10.09
N GLU A 165 -11.36 9.93 -9.65
CA GLU A 165 -11.90 9.68 -8.32
C GLU A 165 -12.45 8.26 -8.21
N VAL A 166 -12.37 7.68 -7.02
CA VAL A 166 -12.82 6.31 -6.73
C VAL A 166 -13.68 6.26 -5.48
N SER A 167 -14.50 5.21 -5.36
CA SER A 167 -15.35 5.00 -4.18
C SER A 167 -14.60 4.69 -2.89
N ALA A 168 -13.36 4.18 -2.99
CA ALA A 168 -12.50 3.93 -1.84
C ALA A 168 -11.02 4.12 -2.18
N THR A 169 -10.35 5.06 -1.51
CA THR A 169 -8.93 5.40 -1.76
C THR A 169 -7.95 4.51 -0.98
N HIS A 170 -8.44 3.77 0.01
CA HIS A 170 -7.64 2.84 0.81
C HIS A 170 -8.53 1.77 1.49
N LEU A 171 -7.92 0.69 2.00
CA LEU A 171 -8.62 -0.47 2.59
C LEU A 171 -9.56 -0.13 3.77
N ALA A 172 -9.28 0.94 4.51
CA ALA A 172 -10.08 1.37 5.67
C ALA A 172 -11.09 2.48 5.35
N TYR A 173 -11.34 2.78 4.07
CA TYR A 173 -12.16 3.93 3.67
C TYR A 173 -13.65 3.67 3.92
N ARG A 174 -14.34 4.62 4.57
CA ARG A 174 -15.80 4.62 4.74
C ARG A 174 -16.33 6.04 4.96
N ASP A 175 -16.74 6.72 3.90
CA ASP A 175 -17.41 8.02 4.05
C ASP A 175 -18.58 8.24 3.09
N ASP A 176 -18.68 7.47 2.00
CA ASP A 176 -19.70 7.65 0.96
C ASP A 176 -20.88 6.65 1.13
N PRO A 177 -22.08 7.13 1.50
CA PRO A 177 -23.25 6.26 1.72
C PRO A 177 -23.77 5.62 0.43
N ASP A 178 -23.67 6.30 -0.72
CA ASP A 178 -24.12 5.78 -2.00
C ASP A 178 -23.15 4.68 -2.46
N ALA A 179 -21.85 4.90 -2.32
CA ALA A 179 -20.85 3.87 -2.57
C ALA A 179 -21.06 2.61 -1.70
N ALA A 180 -21.53 2.78 -0.45
CA ALA A 180 -21.85 1.65 0.42
C ALA A 180 -23.04 0.84 -0.10
N VAL A 181 -24.11 1.52 -0.55
CA VAL A 181 -25.26 0.85 -1.20
C VAL A 181 -24.82 0.09 -2.44
N LEU A 182 -24.02 0.73 -3.30
CA LEU A 182 -23.56 0.14 -4.56
C LEU A 182 -22.59 -1.04 -4.32
N GLY A 183 -21.67 -0.90 -3.37
CA GLY A 183 -20.77 -1.99 -2.98
C GLY A 183 -21.51 -3.21 -2.43
N GLU A 184 -22.66 -3.02 -1.78
CA GLU A 184 -23.47 -4.12 -1.24
C GLU A 184 -24.41 -4.73 -2.29
N LYS A 185 -24.97 -3.92 -3.20
CA LYS A 185 -26.15 -4.33 -3.98
C LYS A 185 -26.14 -3.96 -5.46
N LEU A 186 -25.05 -3.45 -6.05
CA LEU A 186 -25.09 -3.00 -7.45
C LEU A 186 -25.59 -4.10 -8.42
N ASN A 187 -25.19 -5.36 -8.25
CA ASN A 187 -25.72 -6.51 -9.01
C ASN A 187 -27.25 -6.73 -8.89
N GLN A 188 -27.93 -6.08 -7.95
CA GLN A 188 -29.38 -6.13 -7.77
C GLN A 188 -30.11 -4.94 -8.42
N ALA A 189 -29.46 -4.18 -9.30
CA ALA A 189 -30.00 -2.96 -9.92
C ALA A 189 -31.40 -3.13 -10.55
N TYR A 190 -31.71 -4.29 -11.12
CA TYR A 190 -33.02 -4.56 -11.73
C TYR A 190 -34.15 -4.83 -10.72
N SER A 191 -33.80 -5.14 -9.46
CA SER A 191 -34.74 -5.55 -8.42
C SER A 191 -34.83 -4.60 -7.23
N ASP A 192 -33.77 -3.83 -6.95
CA ASP A 192 -33.72 -2.86 -5.86
C ASP A 192 -33.60 -1.43 -6.43
N PRO A 193 -34.68 -0.62 -6.41
CA PRO A 193 -34.67 0.72 -6.98
C PRO A 193 -33.69 1.68 -6.27
N SER A 194 -33.27 1.38 -5.03
CA SER A 194 -32.28 2.22 -4.33
C SER A 194 -30.90 2.18 -4.98
N VAL A 195 -30.60 1.17 -5.78
CA VAL A 195 -29.33 1.06 -6.51
C VAL A 195 -29.23 2.14 -7.57
N CYS A 196 -30.26 2.29 -8.42
CA CYS A 196 -30.22 3.31 -9.46
C CYS A 196 -30.33 4.74 -8.91
N GLU A 197 -31.07 4.93 -7.80
CA GLU A 197 -31.03 6.20 -7.07
C GLU A 197 -29.60 6.54 -6.61
N ALA A 198 -28.87 5.57 -6.05
CA ALA A 198 -27.49 5.75 -5.61
C ALA A 198 -26.53 5.99 -6.78
N VAL A 199 -26.70 5.32 -7.93
CA VAL A 199 -25.88 5.58 -9.14
C VAL A 199 -26.07 7.02 -9.63
N GLU A 200 -27.32 7.47 -9.73
CA GLU A 200 -27.65 8.81 -10.22
C GLU A 200 -27.19 9.92 -9.27
N SER A 201 -27.35 9.74 -7.95
CA SER A 201 -26.97 10.75 -6.95
C SER A 201 -25.46 10.91 -6.80
N SER A 202 -24.72 9.81 -6.89
CA SER A 202 -23.28 9.78 -6.64
C SER A 202 -22.42 9.99 -7.88
N GLY A 203 -22.96 9.69 -9.07
CA GLY A 203 -22.22 9.73 -10.33
C GLY A 203 -21.27 8.53 -10.54
N TYR A 204 -21.42 7.45 -9.77
CA TYR A 204 -20.70 6.20 -10.00
C TYR A 204 -21.32 5.42 -11.17
N TRP A 205 -20.91 5.75 -12.40
CA TRP A 205 -21.35 5.04 -13.61
C TRP A 205 -20.36 3.98 -14.11
N TYR A 206 -19.20 3.87 -13.46
CA TYR A 206 -18.11 2.99 -13.87
C TYR A 206 -17.64 2.12 -12.71
N VAL A 207 -17.22 0.89 -13.01
CA VAL A 207 -16.70 -0.09 -12.03
C VAL A 207 -15.38 -0.63 -12.54
N ALA A 208 -14.35 -0.68 -11.69
CA ALA A 208 -13.15 -1.45 -11.96
C ALA A 208 -13.34 -2.88 -11.44
N ASP A 209 -13.45 -3.83 -12.35
CA ASP A 209 -13.64 -5.25 -12.06
C ASP A 209 -12.32 -5.99 -12.27
N PHE A 210 -11.61 -6.17 -11.14
CA PHE A 210 -10.26 -6.73 -11.10
C PHE A 210 -10.29 -8.15 -10.53
N PRO A 211 -9.76 -9.15 -11.26
CA PRO A 211 -9.85 -10.56 -10.88
C PRO A 211 -8.89 -10.94 -9.75
N ALA A 212 -7.94 -10.07 -9.36
CA ALA A 212 -6.98 -10.37 -8.31
C ALA A 212 -7.66 -10.84 -7.01
N PRO A 213 -7.06 -11.82 -6.30
CA PRO A 213 -7.49 -12.19 -4.97
C PRO A 213 -7.43 -10.98 -4.03
N ALA A 214 -8.40 -10.88 -3.12
CA ALA A 214 -8.37 -9.84 -2.10
C ALA A 214 -7.09 -9.93 -1.25
N LEU A 215 -6.32 -8.85 -1.21
CA LEU A 215 -5.07 -8.72 -0.44
C LEU A 215 -5.28 -8.93 1.05
N VAL A 216 -6.44 -8.53 1.55
CA VAL A 216 -6.82 -8.62 2.95
C VAL A 216 -8.27 -9.05 3.04
N ARG A 217 -8.52 -10.11 3.81
CA ARG A 217 -9.89 -10.46 4.20
C ARG A 217 -10.39 -9.50 5.26
N ASN A 218 -11.36 -8.67 4.92
CA ASN A 218 -12.03 -7.78 5.87
C ASN A 218 -13.53 -8.14 5.96
N PRO A 219 -13.97 -8.87 6.99
CA PRO A 219 -15.36 -9.36 7.08
C PRO A 219 -16.41 -8.23 7.16
N GLY A 220 -16.02 -6.98 7.45
CA GLY A 220 -16.94 -5.83 7.45
C GLY A 220 -16.91 -4.97 6.18
N HIS A 221 -16.06 -5.32 5.21
CA HIS A 221 -15.84 -4.57 3.98
C HIS A 221 -15.74 -5.55 2.80
N THR A 222 -16.86 -6.21 2.55
CA THR A 222 -17.07 -7.03 1.35
C THR A 222 -17.81 -6.20 0.31
N TYR A 223 -17.52 -6.41 -0.97
CA TYR A 223 -18.14 -5.69 -2.08
C TYR A 223 -18.97 -6.64 -2.97
N PRO A 224 -19.94 -7.41 -2.40
CA PRO A 224 -20.68 -8.43 -3.15
C PRO A 224 -21.55 -7.84 -4.27
N GLY A 225 -21.88 -6.55 -4.19
CA GLY A 225 -22.61 -5.84 -5.24
C GLY A 225 -21.80 -5.65 -6.51
N LEU A 226 -20.46 -5.76 -6.46
CA LEU A 226 -19.59 -5.58 -7.62
C LEU A 226 -19.31 -6.89 -8.38
N GLU A 227 -19.83 -8.02 -7.91
CA GLU A 227 -19.61 -9.33 -8.53
C GLU A 227 -20.62 -9.59 -9.66
N ASP A 228 -20.22 -10.39 -10.65
CA ASP A 228 -21.08 -10.94 -11.73
C ASP A 228 -21.86 -9.89 -12.56
N LEU A 229 -21.41 -8.62 -12.56
CA LEU A 229 -22.13 -7.51 -13.18
C LEU A 229 -22.41 -7.67 -14.68
N VAL A 230 -21.47 -8.26 -15.43
CA VAL A 230 -21.64 -8.51 -16.87
C VAL A 230 -22.60 -9.67 -17.10
N GLN A 231 -22.49 -10.73 -16.29
CA GLN A 231 -23.31 -11.93 -16.35
C GLN A 231 -24.78 -11.61 -16.03
N ASP A 232 -25.01 -10.74 -15.05
CA ASP A 232 -26.33 -10.27 -14.65
C ASP A 232 -26.87 -9.15 -15.56
N GLY A 233 -26.07 -8.70 -16.55
CA GLY A 233 -26.44 -7.64 -17.49
C GLY A 233 -26.59 -6.26 -16.84
N VAL A 234 -25.96 -6.03 -15.68
CA VAL A 234 -26.01 -4.75 -14.95
C VAL A 234 -25.03 -3.73 -15.53
N ALA A 235 -23.90 -4.21 -16.04
CA ALA A 235 -22.86 -3.39 -16.64
C ALA A 235 -22.25 -4.06 -17.88
N GLU A 236 -21.62 -3.26 -18.73
CA GLU A 236 -20.95 -3.71 -19.94
C GLU A 236 -19.48 -3.26 -19.94
N PRO A 237 -18.52 -4.07 -20.44
CA PRO A 237 -17.14 -3.67 -20.53
C PRO A 237 -16.95 -2.54 -21.55
N VAL A 238 -16.28 -1.47 -21.13
CA VAL A 238 -15.83 -0.38 -22.02
C VAL A 238 -14.33 -0.46 -22.34
N TYR A 239 -13.57 -1.11 -21.47
CA TYR A 239 -12.17 -1.46 -21.68
C TYR A 239 -11.86 -2.79 -20.98
N GLN A 240 -10.97 -3.59 -21.55
CA GLN A 240 -10.60 -4.88 -21.01
C GLN A 240 -9.21 -5.28 -21.50
N ASP A 241 -8.37 -5.73 -20.57
CA ASP A 241 -7.17 -6.49 -20.86
C ASP A 241 -7.22 -7.82 -20.10
N GLY A 242 -7.11 -8.93 -20.82
CA GLY A 242 -7.26 -10.27 -20.26
C GLY A 242 -8.55 -10.45 -19.43
N GLN A 243 -8.41 -10.59 -18.11
CA GLN A 243 -9.53 -10.75 -17.18
C GLN A 243 -9.88 -9.46 -16.41
N ALA A 244 -9.05 -8.42 -16.47
CA ALA A 244 -9.32 -7.13 -15.84
C ALA A 244 -10.21 -6.28 -16.74
N GLN A 245 -11.24 -5.67 -16.17
CA GLN A 245 -12.25 -4.92 -16.93
C GLN A 245 -12.53 -3.57 -16.29
N LEU A 246 -12.75 -2.57 -17.14
CA LEU A 246 -13.47 -1.37 -16.78
C LEU A 246 -14.88 -1.49 -17.33
N LEU A 247 -15.85 -1.48 -16.44
CA LEU A 247 -17.25 -1.64 -16.76
C LEU A 247 -17.97 -0.30 -16.72
N ARG A 248 -18.99 -0.13 -17.55
CA ARG A 248 -19.97 0.94 -17.48
C ARG A 248 -21.32 0.38 -17.08
N ILE A 249 -21.94 0.96 -16.08
CA ILE A 249 -23.27 0.56 -15.60
C ILE A 249 -24.31 0.98 -16.63
N THR A 250 -25.11 0.02 -17.09
CA THR A 250 -26.13 0.21 -18.14
C THR A 250 -27.56 -0.03 -17.62
N ALA A 251 -27.72 -0.78 -16.53
CA ALA A 251 -29.04 -1.09 -15.95
C ALA A 251 -29.87 0.12 -15.51
N CYS A 252 -29.22 1.23 -15.16
CA CYS A 252 -29.89 2.41 -14.58
C CYS A 252 -30.26 3.50 -15.59
N GLY A 253 -30.21 3.22 -16.90
CA GLY A 253 -30.62 4.18 -17.93
C GLY A 253 -29.69 5.38 -18.01
N TYR A 254 -28.58 5.22 -18.72
CA TYR A 254 -27.65 6.31 -19.02
C TYR A 254 -28.23 7.29 -20.06
#